data_AF-A0A2V8MII7-F1
#
_entry.id   AF-A0A2V8MII7-F1
#
_cell.length_a   1.000
_cell.length_b   1.000
_cell.length_c   1.000
_cell.angle_alpha   90.00
_cell.angle_beta   90.00
_cell.angle_gamma   90.00
#
_symmetry.space_group_name_H-M   'P 1'
#
loop_
_entity.id
_entity.type
_entity.pdbx_description
1 polymer ?
#
loop_
_entity_poly.entity_id
_entity_poly.type
_entity_poly.pdbx_seq_one_letter_code
_entity_poly.pdbx_strand_id
1 'polypeptide(L)'
;LQKRFLAVLLCLFALSALAGCSASSSGLSNGSQPKPPIAEKKPHETTVHGDTLKDNYFWLREKTNPQVMDYLKSEDSYAEAMMKPTAALQDKLYAEALSHIKQTDDTVAYESNSYFYYSRTREGLQYPIYCRKHGSLSAPEEVILD
;
A
#
# COMPACT_ATOMS: atom_id res chain seq x y z
N LEU A 1 -35.56 69.78 -2.35
CA LEU A 1 -34.10 69.67 -2.63
C LEU A 1 -33.45 69.61 -1.25
N GLN A 2 -32.88 68.55 -0.68
CA GLN A 2 -32.43 67.23 -1.12
C GLN A 2 -32.73 66.32 0.11
N LYS A 3 -33.77 65.49 0.12
CA LYS A 3 -33.68 64.08 -0.27
C LYS A 3 -32.24 63.57 -0.37
N ARG A 4 -31.97 62.53 0.42
CA ARG A 4 -30.91 61.53 0.21
C ARG A 4 -29.54 62.07 0.59
N PHE A 5 -28.92 61.55 1.64
CA PHE A 5 -27.48 61.23 1.62
C PHE A 5 -26.98 60.64 2.95
N LEU A 6 -27.74 60.71 4.04
CA LEU A 6 -27.27 60.23 5.35
C LEU A 6 -28.12 59.10 5.95
N ALA A 7 -28.54 58.15 5.12
CA ALA A 7 -29.24 56.94 5.56
C ALA A 7 -28.65 55.65 4.94
N VAL A 8 -27.47 55.73 4.31
CA VAL A 8 -26.87 54.64 3.52
C VAL A 8 -25.63 54.03 4.18
N LEU A 9 -25.18 54.53 5.34
CA LEU A 9 -23.85 54.15 5.84
C LEU A 9 -23.81 53.88 7.35
N LEU A 10 -24.65 52.97 7.89
CA LEU A 10 -24.30 52.28 9.15
C LEU A 10 -25.17 51.04 9.54
N CYS A 11 -25.88 50.39 8.62
CA CYS A 11 -26.62 49.14 8.91
C CYS A 11 -26.42 48.06 7.84
N LEU A 12 -25.25 48.06 7.19
CA LEU A 12 -24.70 46.88 6.53
C LEU A 12 -23.79 46.20 7.56
N PHE A 13 -23.93 44.88 7.72
CA PHE A 13 -23.40 44.02 8.80
C PHE A 13 -24.20 44.10 10.11
N ALA A 14 -24.89 43.07 10.61
CA ALA A 14 -24.98 41.69 10.20
C ALA A 14 -26.29 41.13 10.81
N LEU A 15 -27.35 41.08 10.01
CA LEU A 15 -28.56 40.33 10.31
C LEU A 15 -28.86 39.43 9.11
N SER A 16 -28.11 38.34 9.00
CA SER A 16 -28.41 37.24 8.10
C SER A 16 -28.00 35.93 8.76
N ALA A 17 -29.00 35.29 9.35
CA ALA A 17 -29.22 33.86 9.39
C ALA A 17 -28.11 32.95 9.98
N LEU A 18 -28.41 32.42 11.17
CA LEU A 18 -28.23 31.00 11.44
C LEU A 18 -28.93 30.20 10.32
N ALA A 19 -28.17 29.53 9.46
CA ALA A 19 -28.55 28.30 8.77
C ALA A 19 -27.41 27.89 7.83
N GLY A 20 -26.66 26.84 8.19
CA GLY A 20 -25.70 26.27 7.25
C GLY A 20 -24.56 25.46 7.85
N CYS A 21 -24.79 24.68 8.90
CA CYS A 21 -23.97 23.48 9.07
C CYS A 21 -24.32 22.55 7.91
N SER A 22 -23.65 22.70 6.76
CA SER A 22 -23.61 21.64 5.77
C SER A 22 -22.74 20.53 6.34
N ALA A 23 -23.36 19.73 7.21
CA ALA A 23 -22.92 18.36 7.42
C ALA A 23 -23.07 17.68 6.06
N SER A 24 -21.98 17.66 5.29
CA SER A 24 -21.82 16.76 4.16
C SER A 24 -21.84 15.35 4.73
N SER A 25 -23.05 14.85 4.98
CA SER A 25 -23.30 13.42 4.99
C SER A 25 -22.99 12.98 3.57
N SER A 26 -21.76 12.52 3.36
CA SER A 26 -21.43 11.66 2.25
C SER A 26 -22.39 10.48 2.36
N GLY A 27 -23.52 10.59 1.67
CA GLY A 27 -24.44 9.50 1.49
C GLY A 27 -23.61 8.34 0.99
N LEU A 28 -23.57 7.25 1.77
CA LEU A 28 -23.05 6.00 1.27
C LEU A 28 -23.89 5.68 0.05
N SER A 29 -23.31 5.89 -1.13
CA SER A 29 -23.88 5.46 -2.37
C SER A 29 -24.06 3.96 -2.23
N ASN A 30 -25.32 3.52 -2.25
CA ASN A 30 -25.68 2.12 -2.50
C ASN A 30 -25.34 1.79 -3.97
N GLY A 31 -24.10 2.03 -4.37
CA GLY A 31 -23.52 1.39 -5.54
C GLY A 31 -23.45 -0.10 -5.23
N SER A 32 -23.91 -0.92 -6.17
CA SER A 32 -23.82 -2.37 -6.10
C SER A 32 -22.43 -2.76 -5.60
N GLN A 33 -22.34 -3.24 -4.36
CA GLN A 33 -21.08 -3.73 -3.82
C GLN A 33 -20.58 -4.83 -4.75
N PRO A 34 -19.29 -4.86 -5.10
CA PRO A 34 -18.77 -5.94 -5.92
C PRO A 34 -19.02 -7.25 -5.20
N LYS A 35 -19.41 -8.29 -5.94
CA LYS A 35 -19.71 -9.60 -5.37
C LYS A 35 -18.42 -10.41 -5.31
N PRO A 36 -18.12 -11.10 -4.19
CA PRO A 36 -16.94 -11.96 -4.12
C PRO A 36 -17.09 -13.13 -5.10
N PRO A 37 -15.99 -13.56 -5.76
CA PRO A 37 -15.99 -14.78 -6.55
C PRO A 37 -16.23 -15.99 -5.64
N ILE A 38 -16.81 -17.05 -6.20
CA ILE A 38 -17.13 -18.28 -5.45
C ILE A 38 -16.30 -19.41 -6.04
N ALA A 39 -15.41 -19.99 -5.23
CA ALA A 39 -14.62 -21.14 -5.62
C ALA A 39 -15.49 -22.38 -5.83
N GLU A 40 -15.21 -23.13 -6.90
CA GLU A 40 -15.84 -24.42 -7.13
C GLU A 40 -15.39 -25.43 -6.07
N LYS A 41 -16.32 -26.25 -5.56
CA LYS A 41 -16.02 -27.33 -4.62
C LYS A 41 -15.72 -28.62 -5.39
N LYS A 42 -14.46 -29.05 -5.39
CA LYS A 42 -13.99 -30.32 -5.95
C LYS A 42 -13.41 -31.17 -4.83
N PRO A 43 -14.20 -32.11 -4.27
CA PRO A 43 -13.73 -33.01 -3.25
C PRO A 43 -12.44 -33.75 -3.64
N HIS A 44 -11.41 -33.60 -2.83
CA HIS A 44 -10.20 -34.40 -2.88
C HIS A 44 -9.99 -35.03 -1.51
N GLU A 45 -9.69 -36.32 -1.48
CA GLU A 45 -9.46 -37.06 -0.25
C GLU A 45 -7.98 -37.38 -0.11
N THR A 46 -7.42 -37.10 1.06
CA THR A 46 -6.04 -37.43 1.40
C THR A 46 -6.06 -38.23 2.70
N THR A 47 -5.54 -39.46 2.66
CA THR A 47 -5.41 -40.30 3.86
C THR A 47 -4.04 -40.07 4.50
N VAL A 48 -4.03 -39.68 5.78
CA VAL A 48 -2.82 -39.46 6.57
C VAL A 48 -2.97 -40.21 7.90
N HIS A 49 -2.02 -41.10 8.21
CA HIS A 49 -2.01 -41.92 9.44
C HIS A 49 -3.31 -42.70 9.73
N GLY A 50 -4.03 -43.10 8.68
CA GLY A 50 -5.29 -43.85 8.79
C GLY A 50 -6.55 -42.99 8.85
N ASP A 51 -6.40 -41.66 8.94
CA ASP A 51 -7.52 -40.71 8.87
C ASP A 51 -7.67 -40.16 7.45
N THR A 52 -8.90 -40.11 6.95
CA THR A 52 -9.21 -39.54 5.63
C THR A 52 -9.68 -38.09 5.77
N LEU A 53 -8.90 -37.16 5.22
CA LEU A 53 -9.20 -35.73 5.17
C LEU A 53 -9.82 -35.38 3.82
N LYS A 54 -10.99 -34.75 3.82
CA LYS A 54 -11.67 -34.27 2.61
C LYS A 54 -11.45 -32.77 2.44
N ASP A 55 -10.72 -32.39 1.40
CA ASP A 55 -10.48 -31.01 0.99
C ASP A 55 -11.25 -30.71 -0.30
N ASN A 56 -12.25 -29.82 -0.23
CA ASN A 56 -13.04 -29.43 -1.41
C ASN A 56 -12.32 -28.41 -2.32
N TYR A 57 -11.18 -27.88 -1.90
CA TYR A 57 -10.47 -26.80 -2.61
C TYR A 57 -9.02 -27.17 -2.93
N PHE A 58 -8.67 -28.45 -2.86
CA PHE A 58 -7.32 -28.94 -3.14
C PHE A 58 -6.81 -28.50 -4.52
N TRP A 59 -7.72 -28.37 -5.50
CA TRP A 59 -7.41 -27.92 -6.85
C TRP A 59 -6.77 -26.52 -6.91
N LEU A 60 -7.03 -25.64 -5.92
CA LEU A 60 -6.39 -24.31 -5.84
C LEU A 60 -4.87 -24.39 -5.59
N ARG A 61 -4.36 -25.54 -5.14
CA ARG A 61 -2.93 -25.79 -4.96
C ARG A 61 -2.17 -25.96 -6.28
N GLU A 62 -2.86 -26.36 -7.33
CA GLU A 62 -2.28 -26.73 -8.61
C GLU A 62 -1.90 -25.49 -9.44
N LYS A 63 -0.67 -24.99 -9.26
CA LYS A 63 -0.20 -23.74 -9.89
C LYS A 63 -0.29 -23.70 -11.42
N THR A 64 -0.22 -24.86 -12.09
CA THR A 64 -0.29 -24.95 -13.55
C THR A 64 -1.71 -25.06 -14.08
N ASN A 65 -2.71 -25.18 -13.22
CA ASN A 65 -4.11 -25.33 -13.62
C ASN A 65 -4.69 -23.96 -14.04
N PRO A 66 -5.17 -23.80 -15.27
CA PRO A 66 -5.69 -22.51 -15.76
C PRO A 66 -6.90 -22.03 -14.94
N GLN A 67 -7.71 -22.93 -14.38
CA GLN A 67 -8.86 -22.56 -13.54
C GLN A 67 -8.43 -21.83 -12.27
N VAL A 68 -7.24 -22.14 -11.74
CA VAL A 68 -6.68 -21.46 -10.57
C VAL A 68 -6.30 -20.03 -10.94
N MET A 69 -5.65 -19.85 -12.08
CA MET A 69 -5.30 -18.51 -12.58
C MET A 69 -6.53 -17.65 -12.85
N ASP A 70 -7.58 -18.23 -13.42
CA ASP A 70 -8.84 -17.51 -13.67
C ASP A 70 -9.52 -17.11 -12.36
N TYR A 71 -9.52 -18.00 -11.36
CA TYR A 71 -10.05 -17.70 -10.04
C TYR A 71 -9.26 -16.59 -9.34
N LEU A 72 -7.92 -16.66 -9.35
CA LEU A 72 -7.06 -15.62 -8.75
C LEU A 72 -7.27 -14.24 -9.39
N LYS A 73 -7.39 -14.16 -10.72
CA LYS A 73 -7.70 -12.89 -11.40
C LYS A 73 -9.06 -12.31 -10.99
N SER A 74 -10.04 -13.19 -10.73
CA SER A 74 -11.36 -12.76 -10.24
C SER A 74 -11.29 -12.23 -8.82
N GLU A 75 -10.44 -12.81 -7.97
CA GLU A 75 -10.16 -12.32 -6.62
C GLU A 75 -9.42 -10.97 -6.66
N ASP A 76 -8.39 -10.83 -7.52
CA ASP A 76 -7.66 -9.57 -7.70
C ASP A 76 -8.62 -8.44 -8.12
N SER A 77 -9.49 -8.72 -9.10
CA SER A 77 -10.49 -7.74 -9.59
C SER A 77 -11.49 -7.35 -8.49
N TYR A 78 -11.90 -8.30 -7.66
CA TYR A 78 -12.78 -8.04 -6.53
C TYR A 78 -12.08 -7.18 -5.46
N ALA A 79 -10.84 -7.52 -5.12
CA ALA A 79 -10.02 -6.78 -4.16
C ALA A 79 -9.79 -5.33 -4.62
N GLU A 80 -9.41 -5.13 -5.89
CA GLU A 80 -9.26 -3.80 -6.48
C GLU A 80 -10.55 -2.99 -6.39
N ALA A 81 -11.69 -3.58 -6.76
CA ALA A 81 -12.98 -2.91 -6.70
C ALA A 81 -13.40 -2.52 -5.28
N MET A 82 -13.18 -3.42 -4.30
CA MET A 82 -13.47 -3.17 -2.88
C MET A 82 -12.54 -2.13 -2.27
N MET A 83 -11.26 -2.12 -2.66
CA MET A 83 -10.24 -1.22 -2.12
C MET A 83 -10.26 0.18 -2.76
N LYS A 84 -10.84 0.32 -3.96
CA LYS A 84 -10.89 1.57 -4.73
C LYS A 84 -11.34 2.82 -3.94
N PRO A 85 -12.36 2.77 -3.07
CA PRO A 85 -12.76 3.96 -2.29
C PRO A 85 -11.67 4.48 -1.33
N THR A 86 -10.69 3.63 -0.98
CA THR A 86 -9.61 3.95 -0.04
C THR A 86 -8.29 4.29 -0.71
N ALA A 87 -8.23 4.39 -2.05
CA ALA A 87 -6.99 4.62 -2.80
C ALA A 87 -6.21 5.85 -2.29
N ALA A 88 -6.89 6.98 -2.07
CA ALA A 88 -6.23 8.19 -1.57
C ALA A 88 -5.62 8.02 -0.16
N LEU A 89 -6.22 7.17 0.69
CA LEU A 89 -5.66 6.85 2.00
C LEU A 89 -4.43 5.94 1.85
N GLN A 90 -4.49 4.95 0.95
CA GLN A 90 -3.36 4.07 0.65
C GLN A 90 -2.15 4.87 0.14
N ASP A 91 -2.38 5.80 -0.78
CA ASP A 91 -1.31 6.67 -1.32
C ASP A 91 -0.68 7.53 -0.23
N LYS A 92 -1.49 8.08 0.68
CA LYS A 92 -1.00 8.86 1.82
C LYS A 92 -0.13 8.00 2.74
N LEU A 93 -0.60 6.81 3.11
CA LEU A 93 0.14 5.90 3.99
C LEU A 93 1.43 5.39 3.32
N TYR A 94 1.41 5.17 2.01
CA TYR A 94 2.59 4.82 1.24
C TYR A 94 3.65 5.93 1.27
N ALA A 95 3.24 7.18 1.02
CA ALA A 95 4.15 8.33 1.08
C ALA A 95 4.72 8.53 2.50
N GLU A 96 3.90 8.34 3.53
CA GLU A 96 4.34 8.41 4.93
C GLU A 96 5.38 7.32 5.24
N ALA A 97 5.10 6.07 4.88
CA ALA A 97 6.02 4.96 5.06
C ALA A 97 7.36 5.19 4.34
N LEU A 98 7.32 5.67 3.09
CA LEU A 98 8.53 6.03 2.35
C LEU A 98 9.32 7.17 3.00
N SER A 99 8.63 8.16 3.57
CA SER A 99 9.30 9.29 4.24
C SER A 99 10.11 8.86 5.46
N HIS A 100 9.75 7.73 6.08
CA HIS A 100 10.46 7.16 7.22
C HIS A 100 11.59 6.19 6.80
N ILE A 101 11.72 5.89 5.52
CA ILE A 101 12.76 5.00 4.98
C ILE A 101 13.89 5.84 4.40
N LYS A 102 15.10 5.66 4.95
CA LYS A 102 16.32 6.24 4.40
C LYS A 102 16.78 5.38 3.21
N GLN A 103 16.47 5.81 2.00
CA GLN A 103 16.75 5.03 0.78
C GLN A 103 18.24 4.91 0.45
N THR A 104 19.04 5.92 0.78
CA THR A 104 20.50 5.87 0.65
C THR A 104 21.12 5.82 2.03
N ASP A 105 21.55 4.63 2.43
CA ASP A 105 22.20 4.41 3.71
C ASP A 105 23.36 3.42 3.58
N ASP A 106 24.36 3.60 4.42
CA ASP A 106 25.52 2.71 4.48
C ASP A 106 25.58 2.13 5.90
N THR A 107 25.71 0.82 6.04
CA THR A 107 25.86 0.19 7.35
C THR A 107 27.22 0.48 7.95
N VAL A 108 27.31 0.44 9.28
CA VAL A 108 28.60 0.53 9.97
C VAL A 108 29.52 -0.61 9.53
N ALA A 109 30.71 -0.28 9.07
CA ALA A 109 31.67 -1.26 8.57
C ALA A 109 32.27 -2.08 9.72
N TYR A 110 32.40 -3.38 9.52
CA TYR A 110 33.06 -4.28 10.46
C TYR A 110 34.30 -4.92 9.81
N GLU A 111 35.33 -5.15 10.62
CA GLU A 111 36.58 -5.73 10.17
C GLU A 111 36.53 -7.27 10.22
N SER A 112 36.98 -7.91 9.14
CA SER A 112 37.18 -9.36 9.06
C SER A 112 38.26 -9.68 8.01
N ASN A 113 39.26 -10.48 8.37
CA ASN A 113 40.34 -10.94 7.47
C ASN A 113 41.04 -9.80 6.70
N SER A 114 41.36 -8.69 7.37
CA SER A 114 41.95 -7.49 6.74
C SER A 114 41.05 -6.80 5.71
N TYR A 115 39.74 -7.05 5.74
CA TYR A 115 38.74 -6.32 4.99
C TYR A 115 37.71 -5.68 5.91
N PHE A 116 37.24 -4.49 5.53
CA PHE A 116 36.08 -3.84 6.12
C PHE A 116 34.87 -4.10 5.25
N TYR A 117 33.89 -4.82 5.77
CA TYR A 117 32.66 -5.16 5.09
C TYR A 117 31.54 -4.21 5.49
N TYR A 118 30.74 -3.79 4.51
CA TYR A 118 29.52 -3.03 4.72
C TYR A 118 28.54 -3.28 3.58
N SER A 119 27.26 -3.07 3.86
CA SER A 119 26.23 -3.00 2.83
C SER A 119 25.75 -1.57 2.68
N ARG A 120 25.34 -1.22 1.48
CA ARG A 120 24.76 0.09 1.17
C ARG A 120 23.47 -0.05 0.39
N THR A 121 22.50 0.78 0.70
CA THR A 121 21.30 0.97 -0.11
C THR A 121 21.49 2.21 -0.98
N ARG A 122 20.81 2.24 -2.12
CA ARG A 122 20.78 3.38 -3.04
C ARG A 122 19.33 3.67 -3.40
N GLU A 123 19.04 4.94 -3.60
CA GLU A 123 17.72 5.40 -4.03
C GLU A 123 17.29 4.69 -5.32
N GLY A 124 16.05 4.16 -5.31
CA GLY A 124 15.47 3.43 -6.43
C GLY A 124 15.93 1.97 -6.59
N LEU A 125 16.92 1.50 -5.82
CA LEU A 125 17.29 0.08 -5.79
C LEU A 125 16.53 -0.67 -4.69
N GLN A 126 16.04 -1.86 -5.02
CA GLN A 126 15.28 -2.68 -4.08
C GLN A 126 16.16 -3.48 -3.11
N TYR A 127 17.42 -3.74 -3.49
CA TYR A 127 18.34 -4.60 -2.75
C TYR A 127 19.59 -3.84 -2.32
N PRO A 128 20.18 -4.23 -1.17
CA PRO A 128 21.45 -3.67 -0.73
C PRO A 128 22.61 -4.21 -1.55
N ILE A 129 23.59 -3.35 -1.81
CA ILE A 129 24.85 -3.69 -2.45
C ILE A 129 25.85 -4.06 -1.35
N TYR A 130 26.45 -5.23 -1.45
CA TYR A 130 27.46 -5.70 -0.52
C TYR A 130 28.86 -5.31 -1.00
N CYS A 131 29.57 -4.55 -0.18
CA CYS A 131 30.87 -3.99 -0.48
C CYS A 131 31.92 -4.40 0.56
N ARG A 132 33.18 -4.32 0.16
CA ARG A 132 34.33 -4.41 1.07
C ARG A 132 35.43 -3.43 0.73
N LYS A 133 36.31 -3.15 1.69
CA LYS A 133 37.53 -2.35 1.52
C LYS A 133 38.71 -3.04 2.17
N HIS A 134 39.86 -3.10 1.50
CA HIS A 134 41.04 -3.79 2.02
C HIS A 134 41.87 -2.91 2.96
N GLY A 135 42.14 -3.40 4.18
CA GLY A 135 43.09 -2.86 5.16
C GLY A 135 42.73 -1.52 5.81
N SER A 136 41.90 -0.68 5.17
CA SER A 136 41.48 0.63 5.70
C SER A 136 40.12 1.04 5.15
N LEU A 137 39.37 1.84 5.91
CA LEU A 137 38.11 2.46 5.48
C LEU A 137 38.29 3.48 4.34
N SER A 138 39.50 3.96 4.12
CA SER A 138 39.86 4.88 3.03
C SER A 138 40.33 4.17 1.76
N ALA A 139 40.48 2.84 1.80
CA ALA A 139 40.84 2.06 0.62
C ALA A 139 39.70 2.08 -0.43
N PRO A 140 40.01 1.82 -1.72
CA PRO A 140 39.00 1.71 -2.76
C PRO A 140 37.97 0.62 -2.42
N GLU A 141 36.72 0.90 -2.77
CA GLU A 141 35.61 -0.04 -2.59
C GLU A 141 35.66 -1.16 -3.63
N GLU A 142 35.41 -2.38 -3.18
CA GLU A 142 35.17 -3.56 -4.01
C GLU A 142 33.73 -4.05 -3.78
N VAL A 143 32.95 -4.16 -4.85
CA VAL A 143 31.59 -4.73 -4.80
C VAL A 143 31.67 -6.25 -4.88
N ILE A 144 30.96 -6.94 -4.00
CA ILE A 144 30.89 -8.40 -3.93
C ILE A 144 29.61 -8.90 -4.60
N LEU A 145 28.48 -8.25 -4.30
CA LEU A 145 27.15 -8.61 -4.78
C LEU A 145 26.30 -7.33 -4.90
N ASP A 146 25.60 -7.21 -6.02
CA ASP A 146 24.62 -6.16 -6.35
C ASP A 146 23.31 -6.86 -6.78
#